data_AF-A0A067TSY5-F1
#
_entry.id   AF-A0A067TSY5-F1
#
_cell.length_a   1.000
_cell.length_b   1.000
_cell.length_c   1.000
_cell.angle_alpha   90.00
_cell.angle_beta   90.00
_cell.angle_gamma   90.00
#
_symmetry.space_group_name_H-M   'P 1'
#
loop_
_entity.id
_entity.type
_entity.pdbx_description
1 polymer ?
#
loop_
_entity_poly.entity_id
_entity_poly.type
_entity_poly.pdbx_seq_one_letter_code
_entity_poly.pdbx_strand_id
1 'polypeptide(L)'
;MSANRHAFQNPALEYTRSSSDLYPSHSSDQIKLTLGYNGLRNEPTKDISMQRDAERYKAQQQLALAHARSLVCVAHQCAAHQKDQEDQLLQHLSNSGSKQTPQTSFDLAILARNTLVAEEDLVALKIQEYEVMFTVLQDAVEQARAHVKAAQLQIADIADYHHSRNESVKPTTDILNSTISKGALSSYQSCLRAYLPNEWHSGTSMWSALKGRSPYSDKFDEVETKEEADVSVFRRGSSSLAT
;
A
#
# COMPACT_ATOMS: atom_id res chain seq x y z
N MET A 1 -3.00 -53.21 3.43
CA MET A 1 -3.40 -51.83 3.79
C MET A 1 -2.80 -50.91 2.75
N SER A 2 -3.56 -50.56 1.71
CA SER A 2 -3.11 -49.68 0.61
C SER A 2 -3.57 -48.26 0.87
N ALA A 3 -2.62 -47.33 0.93
CA ALA A 3 -2.91 -45.90 1.09
C ALA A 3 -3.32 -45.30 -0.26
N ASN A 4 -4.59 -44.92 -0.38
CA ASN A 4 -5.12 -44.15 -1.51
C ASN A 4 -4.62 -42.70 -1.39
N ARG A 5 -3.70 -42.28 -2.26
CA ARG A 5 -3.31 -40.87 -2.42
C ARG A 5 -4.17 -40.27 -3.53
N HIS A 6 -5.27 -39.62 -3.16
CA HIS A 6 -5.96 -38.73 -4.07
C HIS A 6 -5.14 -37.44 -4.21
N ALA A 7 -4.48 -37.30 -5.35
CA ALA A 7 -3.90 -36.03 -5.77
C ALA A 7 -5.05 -35.04 -6.05
N PHE A 8 -5.02 -33.90 -5.38
CA PHE A 8 -5.94 -32.79 -5.63
C PHE A 8 -5.64 -32.21 -7.02
N GLN A 9 -6.45 -32.55 -8.02
CA GLN A 9 -6.40 -31.91 -9.34
C GLN A 9 -7.27 -30.65 -9.27
N ASN A 10 -6.64 -29.50 -9.49
CA ASN A 10 -7.33 -28.21 -9.55
C ASN A 10 -8.08 -28.09 -10.91
N PRO A 11 -9.42 -28.05 -10.93
CA PRO A 11 -10.20 -28.00 -12.17
C PRO A 11 -10.07 -26.66 -12.92
N ALA A 12 -9.44 -25.64 -12.33
CA ALA A 12 -9.20 -24.35 -13.00
C ALA A 12 -8.05 -24.39 -14.03
N LEU A 13 -7.32 -25.51 -14.13
CA LEU A 13 -6.25 -25.72 -15.11
C LEU A 13 -6.70 -26.69 -16.21
N GLU A 14 -7.89 -26.45 -16.77
CA GLU A 14 -8.30 -27.14 -17.99
C GLU A 14 -7.30 -26.89 -19.11
N TYR A 15 -6.76 -28.00 -19.59
CA TYR A 15 -5.75 -28.13 -20.62
C TYR A 15 -6.32 -27.71 -21.97
N THR A 16 -6.20 -26.44 -22.34
CA THR A 16 -6.52 -25.98 -23.69
C THR A 16 -5.43 -26.43 -24.67
N ARG A 17 -5.55 -27.67 -25.15
CA ARG A 17 -4.83 -28.15 -26.33
C ARG A 17 -5.58 -27.68 -27.57
N SER A 18 -5.29 -26.47 -28.03
CA SER A 18 -5.64 -26.03 -29.38
C SER A 18 -4.41 -25.44 -30.05
N SER A 19 -3.95 -26.13 -31.08
CA SER A 19 -2.83 -25.77 -31.93
C SER A 19 -3.33 -24.91 -33.08
N SER A 20 -3.13 -23.61 -33.03
CA SER A 20 -2.81 -22.71 -34.16
C SER A 20 -2.65 -21.28 -33.64
N ASP A 21 -1.49 -20.69 -33.92
CA ASP A 21 -1.16 -19.26 -33.75
C ASP A 21 -1.25 -18.69 -32.31
N LEU A 22 -0.57 -19.35 -31.38
CA LEU A 22 -0.12 -18.68 -30.15
C LEU A 22 1.01 -17.72 -30.52
N TYR A 23 0.65 -16.49 -30.91
CA TYR A 23 1.54 -15.36 -30.65
C TYR A 23 1.80 -15.37 -29.15
N PRO A 24 3.05 -15.55 -28.68
CA PRO A 24 3.31 -15.47 -27.26
C PRO A 24 2.88 -14.06 -26.85
N SER A 25 1.93 -13.97 -25.92
CA SER A 25 1.60 -12.72 -25.27
C SER A 25 2.82 -12.31 -24.45
N HIS A 26 3.77 -11.68 -25.12
CA HIS A 26 4.98 -11.21 -24.47
C HIS A 26 4.57 -10.10 -23.50
N SER A 27 4.94 -10.28 -22.23
CA SER A 27 4.88 -9.17 -21.27
C SER A 27 5.66 -7.98 -21.85
N SER A 28 5.24 -6.75 -21.56
CA SER A 28 5.97 -5.54 -21.95
C SER A 28 7.46 -5.64 -21.63
N ASP A 29 7.82 -6.30 -20.52
CA ASP A 29 9.20 -6.51 -20.11
C ASP A 29 9.94 -7.52 -21.01
N GLN A 30 9.25 -8.53 -21.54
CA GLN A 30 9.83 -9.46 -22.51
C GLN A 30 10.03 -8.82 -23.89
N ILE A 31 9.13 -7.92 -24.31
CA ILE A 31 9.26 -7.14 -25.55
C ILE A 31 10.47 -6.19 -25.45
N LYS A 32 10.66 -5.54 -24.30
CA LYS A 32 11.85 -4.69 -24.05
C LYS A 32 13.15 -5.49 -24.12
N LEU A 33 13.16 -6.70 -23.55
CA LEU A 33 14.33 -7.58 -23.60
C LEU A 33 14.65 -8.04 -25.02
N THR A 34 13.64 -8.36 -25.85
CA THR A 34 13.89 -8.84 -27.22
C THR A 34 14.23 -7.73 -28.21
N LEU A 35 13.66 -6.52 -28.07
CA LEU A 35 14.02 -5.37 -28.91
C LEU A 35 15.42 -4.83 -28.61
N GLY A 36 15.89 -4.93 -27.36
CA GLY A 36 17.25 -4.52 -26.97
C GLY A 36 18.37 -5.30 -27.67
N TYR A 37 18.11 -6.51 -28.18
CA TYR A 37 19.11 -7.31 -28.89
C TYR A 37 19.34 -6.89 -30.35
N ASN A 38 18.36 -6.23 -30.98
CA ASN A 38 18.43 -5.93 -32.43
C ASN A 38 18.59 -4.43 -32.75
N GLY A 39 18.37 -3.54 -31.78
CA GLY A 39 18.52 -2.09 -31.96
C GLY A 39 19.83 -1.55 -31.41
N LEU A 40 20.75 -1.18 -32.31
CA LEU A 40 21.81 -0.17 -32.12
C LEU A 40 22.59 -0.25 -30.77
N ARG A 41 23.74 -0.93 -30.82
CA ARG A 41 24.88 -0.71 -29.91
C ARG A 41 25.07 0.79 -29.67
N ASN A 42 24.86 1.27 -28.44
CA ASN A 42 25.67 2.30 -27.78
C ASN A 42 25.42 2.26 -26.26
N GLU A 43 26.47 1.88 -25.51
CA GLU A 43 26.67 1.91 -24.04
C GLU A 43 25.74 1.09 -23.11
N PRO A 44 25.93 -0.23 -23.00
CA PRO A 44 25.15 -1.12 -22.13
C PRO A 44 25.56 -1.13 -20.63
N THR A 45 26.66 -0.47 -20.23
CA THR A 45 27.20 -0.62 -18.86
C THR A 45 26.60 0.35 -17.84
N LYS A 46 26.16 1.53 -18.26
CA LYS A 46 25.58 2.54 -17.36
C LYS A 46 24.14 2.21 -16.94
N ASP A 47 23.45 1.40 -17.74
CA ASP A 47 22.05 1.04 -17.55
C ASP A 47 21.88 -0.10 -16.53
N ILE A 48 22.81 -1.07 -16.49
CA ILE A 48 22.74 -2.23 -15.58
C ILE A 48 22.85 -1.81 -14.11
N SER A 49 23.73 -0.84 -13.78
CA SER A 49 23.85 -0.36 -12.40
C SER A 49 22.59 0.40 -11.95
N MET A 50 22.06 1.27 -12.81
CA MET A 50 20.81 2.01 -12.55
C MET A 50 19.62 1.06 -12.37
N GLN A 51 19.50 0.04 -13.22
CA GLN A 51 18.47 -0.98 -13.08
C GLN A 51 18.59 -1.73 -11.75
N ARG A 52 19.80 -2.16 -11.39
CA ARG A 52 20.04 -2.87 -10.13
C ARG A 52 19.71 -2.02 -8.91
N ASP A 53 20.05 -0.73 -8.94
CA ASP A 53 19.75 0.19 -7.85
C ASP A 53 18.24 0.47 -7.75
N ALA A 54 17.53 0.58 -8.88
CA ALA A 54 16.07 0.66 -8.90
C ALA A 54 15.39 -0.61 -8.33
N GLU A 55 15.89 -1.79 -8.67
CA GLU A 55 15.40 -3.06 -8.13
C GLU A 55 15.63 -3.17 -6.62
N ARG A 56 16.82 -2.78 -6.15
CA ARG A 56 17.15 -2.72 -4.72
C ARG A 56 16.23 -1.76 -3.97
N TYR A 57 16.01 -0.57 -4.53
CA TYR A 57 15.12 0.42 -3.94
C TYR A 57 13.69 -0.12 -3.79
N LYS A 58 13.14 -0.74 -4.85
CA LYS A 58 11.82 -1.39 -4.78
C LYS A 58 11.77 -2.49 -3.72
N ALA A 59 12.82 -3.32 -3.63
CA ALA A 59 12.90 -4.35 -2.62
C ALA A 59 12.91 -3.76 -1.19
N GLN A 60 13.64 -2.67 -0.97
CA GLN A 60 13.66 -1.96 0.31
C GLN A 60 12.29 -1.39 0.68
N GLN A 61 11.55 -0.81 -0.28
CA GLN A 61 10.20 -0.33 -0.04
C GLN A 61 9.22 -1.44 0.32
N GLN A 62 9.29 -2.58 -0.38
CA GLN A 62 8.45 -3.73 -0.06
C GLN A 62 8.78 -4.30 1.32
N LEU A 63 10.07 -4.35 1.68
CA LEU A 63 10.50 -4.74 3.01
C LEU A 63 9.99 -3.77 4.09
N ALA A 64 10.05 -2.46 3.84
CA ALA A 64 9.54 -1.44 4.76
C ALA A 64 8.02 -1.60 4.97
N LEU A 65 7.26 -1.83 3.90
CA LEU A 65 5.82 -2.07 3.98
C LEU A 65 5.50 -3.36 4.74
N ALA A 66 6.25 -4.45 4.48
CA ALA A 66 6.09 -5.71 5.20
C ALA A 66 6.42 -5.55 6.70
N HIS A 67 7.44 -4.76 7.03
CA HIS A 67 7.80 -4.44 8.41
C HIS A 67 6.70 -3.64 9.11
N ALA A 68 6.17 -2.58 8.48
CA ALA A 68 5.07 -1.80 9.04
C ALA A 68 3.83 -2.66 9.33
N ARG A 69 3.46 -3.55 8.39
CA ARG A 69 2.39 -4.54 8.58
C ARG A 69 2.63 -5.47 9.75
N SER A 70 3.88 -5.92 9.92
CA SER A 70 4.26 -6.76 11.05
C SER A 70 4.05 -6.03 12.38
N LEU A 71 4.41 -4.75 12.47
CA LEU A 71 4.21 -3.95 13.68
C LEU A 71 2.72 -3.76 13.98
N VAL A 72 1.90 -3.45 12.97
CA VAL A 72 0.44 -3.35 13.13
C VAL A 72 -0.16 -4.67 13.64
N CYS A 73 0.32 -5.81 13.14
CA CYS A 73 -0.10 -7.13 13.61
C CYS A 73 0.21 -7.33 15.11
N VAL A 74 1.43 -6.98 15.54
CA VAL A 74 1.84 -7.06 16.95
C VAL A 74 0.98 -6.13 17.83
N ALA A 75 0.78 -4.89 17.40
CA ALA A 75 -0.06 -3.94 18.14
C ALA A 75 -1.52 -4.42 18.26
N HIS A 76 -2.05 -5.06 17.22
CA HIS A 76 -3.38 -5.66 17.27
C HIS A 76 -3.45 -6.80 18.30
N GLN A 77 -2.40 -7.61 18.42
CA GLN A 77 -2.34 -8.66 19.44
C GLN A 77 -2.27 -8.06 20.85
N CYS A 78 -1.48 -7.00 21.05
CA CYS A 78 -1.40 -6.29 22.31
C CYS A 78 -2.75 -5.68 22.71
N ALA A 79 -3.42 -4.95 21.81
CA ALA A 79 -4.73 -4.37 22.05
C ALA A 79 -5.79 -5.43 22.39
N ALA A 80 -5.79 -6.54 21.64
CA ALA A 80 -6.70 -7.66 21.92
C ALA A 80 -6.44 -8.30 23.29
N HIS A 81 -5.17 -8.44 23.69
CA HIS A 81 -4.80 -8.99 25.00
C HIS A 81 -5.21 -8.08 26.16
N GLN A 82 -4.96 -6.77 26.06
CA GLN A 82 -5.36 -5.81 27.10
C GLN A 82 -6.88 -5.81 27.29
N LYS A 83 -7.62 -5.80 26.16
CA LYS A 83 -9.08 -5.88 26.18
C LYS A 83 -9.60 -7.17 26.81
N ASP A 84 -8.99 -8.31 26.51
CA ASP A 84 -9.34 -9.58 27.14
C ASP A 84 -9.11 -9.57 28.66
N GLN A 85 -8.01 -8.97 29.14
CA GLN A 85 -7.77 -8.82 30.58
C GLN A 85 -8.82 -7.92 31.26
N GLU A 86 -9.18 -6.81 30.63
CA GLU A 86 -10.25 -5.93 31.10
C GLU A 86 -11.61 -6.66 31.17
N ASP A 87 -11.97 -7.36 30.10
CA ASP A 87 -13.21 -8.14 30.00
C ASP A 87 -13.27 -9.24 31.07
N GLN A 88 -12.16 -9.95 31.31
CA GLN A 88 -12.07 -10.98 32.34
C GLN A 88 -12.30 -10.40 33.74
N LEU A 89 -11.72 -9.24 34.06
CA LEU A 89 -11.95 -8.59 35.34
C LEU A 89 -13.41 -8.15 35.48
N LEU A 90 -13.99 -7.55 34.44
CA LEU A 90 -15.39 -7.14 34.43
C LEU A 90 -16.34 -8.33 34.65
N GLN A 91 -16.10 -9.46 33.98
CA GLN A 91 -16.87 -10.69 34.16
C GLN A 91 -16.71 -11.26 35.58
N HIS A 92 -15.50 -11.23 36.15
CA HIS A 92 -15.28 -11.67 37.52
C HIS A 92 -16.04 -10.79 38.53
N LEU A 93 -16.03 -9.47 38.32
CA LEU A 93 -16.79 -8.52 39.15
C LEU A 93 -18.30 -8.73 39.01
N SER A 94 -18.82 -9.02 37.82
CA SER A 94 -20.26 -9.30 37.63
C SER A 94 -20.68 -10.62 38.28
N ASN A 95 -19.84 -11.65 38.21
CA ASN A 95 -20.18 -13.00 38.67
C ASN A 95 -20.01 -13.19 40.19
N SER A 96 -19.07 -12.47 40.81
CA SER A 96 -18.79 -12.62 42.23
C SER A 96 -19.89 -12.07 43.15
N GLY A 97 -20.83 -11.27 42.64
CA GLY A 97 -21.87 -10.60 43.43
C GLY A 97 -21.31 -9.73 44.57
N SER A 98 -19.99 -9.50 44.55
CA SER A 98 -19.25 -8.84 45.61
C SER A 98 -19.41 -7.33 45.50
N LYS A 99 -19.47 -6.65 46.63
CA LYS A 99 -19.46 -5.18 46.64
C LYS A 99 -18.13 -4.72 46.03
N GLN A 100 -18.19 -3.93 44.97
CA GLN A 100 -17.01 -3.30 44.38
C GLN A 100 -16.19 -2.64 45.49
N THR A 101 -14.94 -3.06 45.62
CA THR A 101 -13.99 -2.48 46.55
C THR A 101 -13.23 -1.35 45.86
N PRO A 102 -12.70 -0.36 46.61
CA PRO A 102 -11.83 0.66 46.04
C PRO A 102 -10.65 0.06 45.25
N GLN A 103 -10.09 -1.07 45.71
CA GLN A 103 -9.00 -1.76 45.01
C GLN A 103 -9.43 -2.28 43.65
N THR A 104 -10.58 -2.96 43.57
CA THR A 104 -11.09 -3.48 42.29
C THR A 104 -11.42 -2.37 41.30
N SER A 105 -11.89 -1.21 41.78
CA SER A 105 -12.13 -0.04 40.92
C SER A 105 -10.81 0.56 40.41
N PHE A 106 -9.77 0.57 41.24
CA PHE A 106 -8.43 1.01 40.85
C PHE A 106 -7.80 0.06 39.82
N ASP A 107 -7.87 -1.24 40.04
CA ASP A 107 -7.35 -2.25 39.10
C ASP A 107 -8.07 -2.15 37.74
N LEU A 108 -9.40 -1.98 37.75
CA LEU A 108 -10.17 -1.76 36.53
C LEU A 108 -9.76 -0.48 35.81
N ALA A 109 -9.55 0.63 36.53
CA ALA A 109 -9.09 1.88 35.94
C ALA A 109 -7.70 1.75 35.28
N ILE A 110 -6.79 0.96 35.87
CA ILE A 110 -5.49 0.66 35.27
C ILE A 110 -5.66 -0.15 33.99
N LEU A 111 -6.46 -1.21 34.01
CA LEU A 111 -6.70 -2.04 32.82
C LEU A 111 -7.32 -1.23 31.69
N ALA A 112 -8.37 -0.45 31.98
CA ALA A 112 -9.00 0.43 30.99
C ALA A 112 -7.99 1.44 30.40
N ARG A 113 -7.12 2.02 31.23
CA ARG A 113 -6.03 2.89 30.74
C ARG A 113 -5.09 2.12 29.80
N ASN A 114 -4.67 0.92 30.18
CA ASN A 114 -3.75 0.13 29.35
C ASN A 114 -4.40 -0.30 28.03
N THR A 115 -5.69 -0.65 28.02
CA THR A 115 -6.48 -0.92 26.82
C THR A 115 -6.48 0.30 25.90
N LEU A 116 -6.80 1.49 26.43
CA LEU A 116 -6.84 2.73 25.65
C LEU A 116 -5.48 3.08 25.04
N VAL A 117 -4.38 2.93 25.80
CA VAL A 117 -3.01 3.15 25.28
C VAL A 117 -2.68 2.15 24.17
N ALA A 118 -3.05 0.87 24.32
CA ALA A 118 -2.81 -0.12 23.28
C ALA A 118 -3.64 0.13 22.01
N GLU A 119 -4.86 0.65 22.15
CA GLU A 119 -5.69 1.08 21.01
C GLU A 119 -5.09 2.32 20.31
N GLU A 120 -4.58 3.29 21.08
CA GLU A 120 -3.87 4.46 20.54
C GLU A 120 -2.63 4.04 19.73
N ASP A 121 -1.78 3.18 20.31
CA ASP A 121 -0.58 2.64 19.64
C ASP A 121 -0.94 1.91 18.34
N LEU A 122 -2.02 1.13 18.35
CA LEU A 122 -2.51 0.44 17.15
C LEU A 122 -2.94 1.43 16.06
N VAL A 123 -3.64 2.50 16.42
CA VAL A 123 -4.06 3.53 15.46
C VAL A 123 -2.84 4.28 14.91
N ALA A 124 -1.89 4.66 15.76
CA ALA A 124 -0.66 5.32 15.36
C ALA A 124 0.16 4.46 14.36
N LEU A 125 0.30 3.16 14.63
CA LEU A 125 1.00 2.24 13.73
C LEU A 125 0.27 2.02 12.41
N LYS A 126 -1.07 2.02 12.40
CA LYS A 126 -1.86 1.96 11.15
C LYS A 126 -1.63 3.20 10.29
N ILE A 127 -1.55 4.38 10.91
CA ILE A 127 -1.23 5.62 10.17
C ILE A 127 0.14 5.48 9.50
N GLN A 128 1.16 5.01 10.23
CA GLN A 128 2.49 4.77 9.66
C GLN A 128 2.47 3.73 8.52
N GLU A 129 1.71 2.63 8.66
CA GLU A 129 1.54 1.66 7.57
C GLU A 129 0.95 2.33 6.32
N TYR A 130 -0.07 3.17 6.49
CA TYR A 130 -0.70 3.88 5.38
C TYR A 130 0.23 4.91 4.73
N GLU A 131 1.09 5.59 5.48
CA GLU A 131 2.10 6.51 4.94
C GLU A 131 3.13 5.76 4.07
N VAL A 132 3.62 4.61 4.54
CA VAL A 132 4.53 3.76 3.76
C VAL A 132 3.83 3.23 2.51
N MET A 133 2.59 2.74 2.64
CA MET A 133 1.81 2.25 1.51
C MET A 133 1.53 3.36 0.49
N PHE A 134 1.24 4.57 0.96
CA PHE A 134 1.03 5.74 0.11
C PHE A 134 2.28 6.04 -0.72
N THR A 135 3.47 6.02 -0.10
CA THR A 135 4.75 6.21 -0.79
C THR A 135 4.95 5.16 -1.89
N VAL A 136 4.69 3.89 -1.60
CA VAL A 136 4.78 2.80 -2.59
C VAL A 136 3.82 3.01 -3.77
N LEU A 137 2.60 3.47 -3.50
CA LEU A 137 1.60 3.72 -4.53
C LEU A 137 1.98 4.93 -5.40
N GLN A 138 2.53 5.98 -4.79
CA GLN A 138 3.02 7.15 -5.53
C GLN A 138 4.10 6.74 -6.53
N ASP A 139 5.08 5.95 -6.09
CA ASP A 139 6.15 5.48 -6.96
C ASP A 139 5.64 4.58 -8.10
N ALA A 140 4.66 3.72 -7.81
CA ALA A 140 4.01 2.92 -8.84
C ALA A 140 3.31 3.79 -9.89
N VAL A 141 2.66 4.88 -9.47
CA VAL A 141 2.04 5.87 -10.38
C VAL A 141 3.09 6.57 -11.22
N GLU A 142 4.20 7.02 -10.62
CA GLU A 142 5.30 7.67 -11.34
C GLU A 142 5.94 6.71 -12.36
N GLN A 143 6.15 5.44 -11.98
CA GLN A 143 6.64 4.42 -12.89
C GLN A 143 5.67 4.18 -14.06
N ALA A 144 4.36 4.08 -13.79
CA ALA A 144 3.35 3.93 -14.83
C ALA A 144 3.34 5.12 -15.81
N ARG A 145 3.46 6.35 -15.29
CA ARG A 145 3.57 7.57 -16.11
C ARG A 145 4.82 7.55 -16.99
N ALA A 146 5.96 7.14 -16.43
CA ALA A 146 7.19 6.99 -17.19
C ALA A 146 7.04 5.97 -18.33
N HIS A 147 6.38 4.83 -18.07
CA HIS A 147 6.10 3.84 -19.11
C HIS A 147 5.16 4.34 -20.21
N VAL A 148 4.10 5.09 -19.85
CA VAL A 148 3.22 5.73 -20.85
C VAL A 148 4.01 6.71 -21.72
N LYS A 149 4.85 7.55 -21.12
CA LYS A 149 5.69 8.50 -21.86
C LYS A 149 6.66 7.78 -22.80
N ALA A 150 7.30 6.71 -22.33
CA ALA A 150 8.20 5.90 -23.15
C ALA A 150 7.48 5.24 -24.33
N ALA A 151 6.27 4.71 -24.11
CA ALA A 151 5.45 4.14 -25.17
C ALA A 151 5.02 5.19 -26.20
N GLN A 152 4.66 6.40 -25.76
CA GLN A 152 4.34 7.52 -26.66
C GLN A 152 5.52 7.91 -27.53
N LEU A 153 6.73 7.98 -26.97
CA LEU A 153 7.96 8.25 -27.73
C LEU A 153 8.23 7.14 -28.75
N GLN A 154 8.10 5.88 -28.36
CA GLN A 154 8.26 4.75 -29.28
C GLN A 154 7.26 4.80 -30.45
N ILE A 155 6.00 5.15 -30.18
CA ILE A 155 4.99 5.33 -31.24
C ILE A 155 5.41 6.46 -32.20
N ALA A 156 5.92 7.58 -31.69
CA ALA A 156 6.42 8.68 -32.49
C ALA A 156 7.61 8.26 -33.35
N ASP A 157 8.60 7.56 -32.76
CA ASP A 157 9.79 7.08 -33.47
C ASP A 157 9.41 6.12 -34.63
N ILE A 158 8.46 5.22 -34.39
CA ILE A 158 7.94 4.31 -35.42
C ILE A 158 7.23 5.10 -36.53
N ALA A 159 6.39 6.08 -36.16
CA ALA A 159 5.70 6.92 -37.13
C ALA A 159 6.69 7.71 -38.01
N ASP A 160 7.71 8.32 -37.40
CA ASP A 160 8.76 9.07 -38.09
C ASP A 160 9.59 8.18 -39.02
N TYR A 161 9.93 6.97 -38.57
CA TYR A 161 10.64 5.99 -39.39
C TYR A 161 9.87 5.64 -40.68
N HIS A 162 8.58 5.33 -40.58
CA HIS A 162 7.77 5.02 -41.76
C HIS A 162 7.49 6.26 -42.62
N HIS A 163 7.29 7.42 -42.00
CA HIS A 163 7.13 8.69 -42.73
C HIS A 163 8.35 8.99 -43.60
N SER A 164 9.57 8.79 -43.07
CA SER A 164 10.82 8.98 -43.82
C SER A 164 10.95 8.07 -45.06
N ARG A 165 10.19 6.97 -45.11
CA ARG A 165 10.16 6.00 -46.21
C ARG A 165 8.99 6.21 -47.18
N ASN A 166 8.20 7.27 -47.01
CA ASN A 166 6.93 7.48 -47.72
C ASN A 166 5.92 6.33 -47.53
N GLU A 167 6.04 5.58 -46.43
CA GLU A 167 5.09 4.52 -46.07
C GLU A 167 3.97 5.11 -45.22
N SER A 168 2.71 4.96 -45.66
CA SER A 168 1.55 5.42 -44.89
C SER A 168 1.24 4.41 -43.78
N VAL A 169 1.54 4.77 -42.53
CA VAL A 169 1.07 4.03 -41.35
C VAL A 169 -0.39 4.41 -41.10
N LYS A 170 -1.31 3.57 -41.55
CA LYS A 170 -2.72 3.67 -41.16
C LYS A 170 -2.94 2.77 -39.94
N PRO A 171 -3.59 3.25 -38.88
CA PRO A 171 -4.02 2.38 -37.79
C PRO A 171 -4.87 1.26 -38.39
N THR A 172 -4.45 0.01 -38.23
CA THR A 172 -5.23 -1.13 -38.67
C THR A 172 -6.56 -1.10 -37.92
N THR A 173 -7.67 -0.99 -38.64
CA THR A 173 -9.02 -0.88 -38.06
C THR A 173 -9.37 -2.05 -37.13
N ASP A 174 -8.70 -3.20 -37.29
CA ASP A 174 -8.86 -4.36 -36.42
C ASP A 174 -8.32 -4.17 -35.01
N ILE A 175 -7.37 -3.24 -34.78
CA ILE A 175 -6.89 -2.89 -33.43
C ILE A 175 -7.97 -2.11 -32.64
N LEU A 176 -8.87 -1.41 -33.33
CA LEU A 176 -10.03 -0.73 -32.72
C LEU A 176 -11.14 -1.70 -32.32
N ASN A 177 -11.11 -2.94 -32.82
CA ASN A 177 -11.95 -4.05 -32.33
C ASN A 177 -11.24 -4.77 -31.16
N SER A 178 -10.65 -4.01 -30.26
CA SER A 178 -10.09 -4.52 -29.01
C SER A 178 -11.07 -5.49 -28.36
N THR A 179 -10.57 -6.65 -27.93
CA THR A 179 -11.30 -7.74 -27.26
C THR A 179 -12.08 -7.26 -26.02
N ILE A 180 -11.79 -6.06 -25.53
CA ILE A 180 -12.51 -5.40 -24.45
C ILE A 180 -13.82 -4.84 -25.00
N SER A 181 -14.94 -5.42 -24.55
CA SER A 181 -16.26 -4.95 -24.97
C SER A 181 -16.44 -3.45 -24.67
N LYS A 182 -17.12 -2.73 -25.57
CA LYS A 182 -17.47 -1.31 -25.37
C LYS A 182 -18.20 -1.09 -24.04
N GLY A 183 -18.99 -2.07 -23.60
CA GLY A 183 -19.66 -2.05 -22.30
C GLY A 183 -18.70 -2.09 -21.12
N ALA A 184 -17.67 -2.94 -21.16
CA ALA A 184 -16.63 -3.00 -20.12
C ALA A 184 -15.85 -1.68 -20.04
N LEU A 185 -15.51 -1.10 -21.20
CA LEU A 185 -14.77 0.15 -21.27
C LEU A 185 -15.60 1.35 -20.78
N SER A 186 -16.89 1.39 -21.12
CA SER A 186 -17.84 2.38 -20.60
C SER A 186 -18.05 2.25 -19.10
N SER A 187 -18.22 1.02 -18.59
CA SER A 187 -18.35 0.74 -17.16
C SER A 187 -17.10 1.19 -16.39
N TYR A 188 -15.91 0.88 -16.91
CA TYR A 188 -14.65 1.35 -16.35
C TYR A 188 -14.56 2.88 -16.32
N GLN A 189 -14.90 3.57 -17.41
CA GLN A 189 -14.92 5.03 -17.46
C GLN A 189 -15.94 5.64 -16.48
N SER A 190 -17.12 5.02 -16.34
CA SER A 190 -18.14 5.45 -15.39
C SER A 190 -17.65 5.28 -13.95
N CYS A 191 -16.97 4.17 -13.66
CA CYS A 191 -16.33 3.93 -12.37
C CYS A 191 -15.27 4.99 -12.07
N LEU A 192 -14.37 5.26 -13.02
CA LEU A 192 -13.37 6.33 -12.86
C LEU A 192 -14.02 7.69 -12.60
N ARG A 193 -15.08 8.07 -13.31
CA ARG A 193 -15.78 9.35 -13.06
C ARG A 193 -16.52 9.41 -11.73
N ALA A 194 -17.00 8.27 -11.21
CA ALA A 194 -17.71 8.23 -9.95
C ALA A 194 -16.77 8.32 -8.74
N TYR A 195 -15.58 7.73 -8.85
CA TYR A 195 -14.63 7.63 -7.73
C TYR A 195 -13.45 8.61 -7.81
N LEU A 196 -13.17 9.20 -8.97
CA LEU A 196 -12.20 10.27 -9.10
C LEU A 196 -12.91 11.63 -8.99
N PRO A 197 -12.37 12.59 -8.23
CA PRO A 197 -12.89 13.95 -8.20
C PRO A 197 -13.07 14.52 -9.61
N ASN A 198 -14.08 15.37 -9.83
CA ASN A 198 -14.34 16.01 -11.13
C ASN A 198 -13.14 16.81 -11.69
N GLU A 199 -12.16 17.14 -10.85
CA GLU A 199 -10.92 17.84 -11.18
C GLU A 199 -9.73 16.89 -11.43
N TRP A 200 -9.97 15.58 -11.48
CA TRP A 200 -8.94 14.62 -11.83
C TRP A 200 -8.57 14.79 -13.29
N HIS A 201 -7.44 15.44 -13.54
CA HIS A 201 -6.80 15.45 -14.84
C HIS A 201 -5.56 14.57 -14.75
N SER A 202 -5.32 13.77 -15.78
CA SER A 202 -4.11 12.94 -15.89
C SER A 202 -2.88 13.84 -15.86
N GLY A 203 -2.32 14.08 -14.67
CA GLY A 203 -1.20 15.00 -14.46
C GLY A 203 -1.29 15.87 -13.21
N THR A 204 -2.48 16.10 -12.66
CA THR A 204 -2.66 16.93 -11.45
C THR A 204 -2.61 16.04 -10.20
N SER A 205 -1.85 16.44 -9.17
CA SER A 205 -1.73 15.65 -7.93
C SER A 205 -3.04 15.72 -7.15
N MET A 206 -3.55 14.56 -6.71
CA MET A 206 -4.78 14.42 -5.91
C MET A 206 -4.75 15.30 -4.64
N TRP A 207 -3.55 15.54 -4.10
CA TRP A 207 -3.30 16.41 -2.94
C TRP A 207 -3.64 17.88 -3.16
N SER A 208 -3.53 18.38 -4.40
CA SER A 208 -3.90 19.77 -4.70
C SER A 208 -5.41 19.97 -4.58
N ALA A 209 -6.20 18.95 -4.92
CA ALA A 209 -7.66 18.98 -4.80
C ALA A 209 -8.15 18.74 -3.36
N LEU A 210 -7.41 17.96 -2.57
CA LEU A 210 -7.79 17.64 -1.17
C LEU A 210 -7.42 18.73 -0.16
N LYS A 211 -6.41 19.56 -0.43
CA LYS A 211 -6.06 20.71 0.44
C LYS A 211 -7.18 21.75 0.59
N GLY A 212 -8.14 21.80 -0.33
CA GLY A 212 -9.26 22.75 -0.29
C GLY A 212 -10.47 22.32 0.57
N ARG A 213 -10.45 21.14 1.21
CA ARG A 213 -11.65 20.56 1.84
C ARG A 213 -11.48 19.99 3.26
N SER A 214 -10.41 20.30 3.99
CA SER A 214 -10.30 19.85 5.39
C SER A 214 -10.97 20.85 6.35
N PRO A 215 -12.15 20.56 6.92
CA PRO A 215 -12.77 21.40 7.96
C PRO A 215 -12.08 21.30 9.33
N TYR A 216 -10.98 20.55 9.45
CA TYR A 216 -10.28 20.28 10.72
C TYR A 216 -8.88 20.89 10.81
N SER A 217 -8.41 21.60 9.78
CA SER A 217 -7.03 22.12 9.76
C SER A 217 -6.77 23.34 10.67
N ASP A 218 -7.81 23.96 11.25
CA ASP A 218 -7.69 25.29 11.86
C ASP A 218 -7.71 25.30 13.40
N LYS A 219 -7.64 24.14 14.07
CA LYS A 219 -7.86 24.07 15.54
C LYS A 219 -6.84 23.32 16.40
N PHE A 220 -5.77 22.76 15.83
CA PHE A 220 -4.81 21.97 16.63
C PHE A 220 -3.55 22.72 17.09
N ASP A 221 -3.30 23.95 16.61
CA ASP A 221 -2.10 24.70 16.99
C ASP A 221 -2.18 25.43 18.34
N GLU A 222 -3.28 25.30 19.12
CA GLU A 222 -3.50 26.11 20.33
C GLU A 222 -3.46 25.34 21.67
N VAL A 223 -3.16 24.03 21.70
CA VAL A 223 -3.20 23.23 22.95
C VAL A 223 -1.82 22.82 23.49
N GLU A 224 -0.73 22.98 22.74
CA GLU A 224 0.59 22.43 23.13
C GLU A 224 1.53 23.41 23.86
N THR A 225 1.04 24.20 24.83
CA THR A 225 1.94 25.08 25.63
C THR A 225 1.64 25.20 27.14
N LYS A 226 0.86 24.30 27.77
CA LYS A 226 0.54 24.46 29.22
C LYS A 226 0.80 23.30 30.18
N GLU A 227 1.26 22.12 29.76
CA GLU A 227 1.42 20.98 30.69
C GLU A 227 2.85 20.67 31.16
N GLU A 228 3.88 21.43 30.77
CA GLU A 228 5.25 21.19 31.25
C GLU A 228 5.61 21.85 32.60
N ALA A 229 4.68 22.52 33.29
CA ALA A 229 5.02 23.29 34.50
C ALA A 229 4.88 22.52 35.84
N ASP A 230 4.20 21.36 35.91
CA ASP A 230 3.77 20.80 37.22
C ASP A 230 4.39 19.45 37.63
N VAL A 231 5.34 18.88 36.88
CA VAL A 231 5.92 17.55 37.20
C VAL A 231 7.28 17.64 37.92
N SER A 232 7.80 18.82 38.25
CA SER A 232 9.13 18.97 38.88
C SER A 232 9.16 18.88 40.42
N VAL A 233 8.03 18.65 41.12
CA VAL A 233 7.99 18.75 42.60
C VAL A 233 8.21 17.42 43.35
N PHE A 234 8.09 16.24 42.72
CA PHE A 234 8.00 14.97 43.48
C PHE A 234 9.24 14.05 43.51
N ARG A 235 10.45 14.53 43.13
CA ARG A 235 11.70 13.74 43.26
C ARG A 235 12.75 14.43 44.14
N ARG A 236 12.49 14.56 45.44
CA ARG A 236 13.55 14.72 46.44
C ARG A 236 13.13 14.07 47.76
N GLY A 237 13.80 12.99 48.13
CA GLY A 237 13.70 12.46 49.49
C GLY A 237 13.90 10.97 49.64
N SER A 238 15.02 10.41 49.16
CA SER A 238 15.47 9.07 49.58
C SER A 238 16.97 8.91 49.35
N SER A 239 17.79 9.55 50.18
CA SER A 239 19.18 9.12 50.39
C SER A 239 19.70 9.70 51.70
N SER A 240 19.76 8.88 52.75
CA SER A 240 20.81 8.94 53.79
C SER A 240 20.37 8.08 54.98
N LEU A 241 20.73 6.79 54.97
CA LEU A 241 21.08 6.10 56.20
C LEU A 241 21.90 4.84 55.84
N ALA A 242 23.21 4.98 55.90
CA ALA A 242 24.14 3.86 55.98
C ALA A 242 25.29 4.26 56.93
N THR A 243 25.38 3.49 58.02
CA THR A 243 26.54 3.21 58.89
C THR A 243 27.29 4.35 59.54
#